data_AF-A0A9E5I907-F1
#
_entry.id   AF-A0A9E5I907-F1
#
_cell.length_a   1.000
_cell.length_b   1.000
_cell.length_c   1.000
_cell.angle_alpha   90.00
_cell.angle_beta   90.00
_cell.angle_gamma   90.00
#
_symmetry.space_group_name_H-M   'P 1'
#
loop_
_entity.id
_entity.type
_entity.pdbx_description
1 polymer ?
#
loop_
_entity_poly.entity_id
_entity_poly.type
_entity_poly.pdbx_seq_one_letter_code
_entity_poly.pdbx_strand_id
1 'polypeptide(L)' 'MPEKRRHLWLLGLSGSGKSTVGPLLARELSLPCLDTDAEIVKTAGKTIPEIFAKESEEGFRRREEEVVKIFSAGPAAVIS' A
#
# COMPACT_ATOMS: atom_id res chain seq x y z
N MET A 1 -21.28 -16.78 -12.95
CA MET A 1 -21.00 -15.38 -12.52
C MET A 1 -19.50 -15.29 -12.30
N PRO A 2 -18.77 -14.30 -12.85
CA PRO A 2 -17.37 -14.13 -12.48
C PRO A 2 -17.30 -13.84 -10.97
N GLU A 3 -16.43 -14.53 -10.25
CA GLU A 3 -16.24 -14.30 -8.81
C GLU A 3 -15.90 -12.84 -8.55
N LYS A 4 -16.56 -12.26 -7.53
CA LYS A 4 -16.32 -10.89 -7.11
C LYS A 4 -14.92 -10.82 -6.47
N ARG A 5 -13.89 -10.51 -7.26
CA ARG A 5 -12.52 -10.32 -6.77
C ARG A 5 -12.51 -9.18 -5.75
N ARG A 6 -11.92 -9.43 -4.57
CA ARG A 6 -11.81 -8.48 -3.46
C ARG A 6 -10.35 -8.09 -3.25
N HIS A 7 -10.12 -6.94 -2.64
CA HIS A 7 -8.79 -6.59 -2.15
C HIS A 7 -8.33 -7.55 -1.06
N LEU A 8 -7.04 -7.84 -1.02
CA LEU A 8 -6.38 -8.53 0.08
C LEU A 8 -5.39 -7.57 0.74
N TRP A 9 -5.72 -7.08 1.94
CA TRP A 9 -4.87 -6.18 2.70
C TRP A 9 -3.93 -6.95 3.62
N LEU A 10 -2.64 -6.65 3.54
CA LEU A 10 -1.62 -7.22 4.40
C LEU A 10 -1.30 -6.21 5.51
N LEU A 11 -1.70 -6.52 6.73
CA LEU A 11 -1.40 -5.70 7.91
C LEU A 11 -0.30 -6.35 8.74
N GLY A 12 0.58 -5.53 9.30
CA GLY A 12 1.68 -5.99 10.13
C GLY A 12 2.73 -4.91 10.34
N LEU A 13 3.60 -5.10 11.32
CA LEU A 13 4.70 -4.17 11.61
C LEU A 13 5.70 -4.10 10.44
N SER A 14 6.53 -3.06 10.42
CA SER A 14 7.69 -3.02 9.52
C SER A 14 8.60 -4.23 9.79
N GLY A 15 9.14 -4.82 8.72
CA GLY A 15 9.96 -6.04 8.82
C GLY A 15 9.19 -7.36 8.99
N SER A 16 7.84 -7.35 9.08
CA SER A 16 7.04 -8.58 9.20
C SER A 16 6.95 -9.41 7.90
N GLY A 17 7.67 -9.04 6.84
CA GLY A 17 7.72 -9.78 5.58
C GLY A 17 6.61 -9.45 4.56
N LYS A 18 5.82 -8.39 4.75
CA LYS A 18 4.72 -8.01 3.82
C LYS A 18 5.21 -7.80 2.38
N SER A 19 6.33 -7.10 2.20
CA SER A 19 6.95 -6.87 0.89
C SER A 19 7.50 -8.14 0.23
N THR A 20 7.71 -9.21 1.01
CA THR A 20 8.09 -10.54 0.50
C THR A 20 6.87 -11.37 0.13
N VAL A 21 5.86 -11.40 1.01
CA VAL A 21 4.66 -12.25 0.84
C VAL A 21 3.66 -11.65 -0.14
N GLY A 22 3.52 -10.32 -0.20
CA GLY A 22 2.60 -9.61 -1.07
C GLY A 22 2.73 -9.99 -2.55
N PRO A 23 3.94 -9.90 -3.15
CA PRO A 23 4.15 -10.30 -4.53
C PRO A 23 3.85 -11.78 -4.80
N LEU A 24 4.13 -12.66 -3.84
CA LEU A 24 3.85 -14.09 -3.97
C LEU A 24 2.34 -14.36 -4.00
N LEU A 25 1.59 -13.73 -3.09
CA LEU A 25 0.13 -13.82 -3.05
C LEU A 25 -0.51 -13.18 -4.29
N ALA A 26 0.00 -12.03 -4.74
CA ALA A 26 -0.48 -11.35 -5.92
C ALA A 26 -0.36 -12.22 -7.17
N ARG A 27 0.78 -12.91 -7.32
CA ARG A 27 1.01 -13.87 -8.41
C ARG A 27 0.04 -15.03 -8.35
N GLU A 28 -0.13 -15.66 -7.18
CA GLU A 28 -1.03 -16.80 -7.00
C GLU A 28 -2.50 -16.43 -7.28
N LEU A 29 -2.92 -15.26 -6.83
CA LEU A 29 -4.29 -14.77 -6.99
C LEU A 29 -4.54 -14.12 -8.36
N SER A 30 -3.51 -14.00 -9.21
CA SER A 30 -3.57 -13.25 -10.46
C SER A 30 -4.13 -11.83 -10.27
N LEU A 31 -3.64 -11.15 -9.23
CA LEU A 31 -3.97 -9.78 -8.85
C LEU A 31 -2.73 -8.90 -8.94
N PRO A 32 -2.87 -7.58 -9.16
CA PRO A 32 -1.78 -6.65 -8.96
C PRO A 32 -1.34 -6.61 -7.49
N CYS A 33 -0.06 -6.33 -7.25
CA CYS A 33 0.48 -6.02 -5.94
C CYS A 33 0.70 -4.51 -5.84
N LEU A 34 0.14 -3.87 -4.82
CA LEU A 34 0.28 -2.45 -4.55
C LEU A 34 0.90 -2.27 -3.15
N ASP A 35 1.80 -1.31 -3.02
CA ASP A 35 2.49 -0.97 -1.79
C ASP A 35 2.19 0.49 -1.45
N THR A 36 1.59 0.70 -0.27
CA THR A 36 1.16 2.02 0.18
C THR A 36 2.35 2.96 0.44
N ASP A 37 3.41 2.46 1.08
CA ASP A 37 4.64 3.21 1.35
C ASP A 37 5.32 3.64 0.03
N ALA A 38 5.38 2.74 -0.95
CA ALA A 38 5.94 3.04 -2.27
C ALA A 38 5.16 4.13 -3.00
N GLU A 39 3.82 4.10 -2.94
CA GLU A 39 2.98 5.13 -3.55
C GLU A 39 3.06 6.47 -2.81
N ILE A 40 3.17 6.46 -1.47
CA ILE A 40 3.42 7.68 -0.69
C ILE A 40 4.74 8.32 -1.12
N VAL A 41 5.83 7.57 -1.22
CA VAL A 41 7.15 8.10 -1.66
C VAL A 41 7.07 8.66 -3.08
N LYS A 42 6.43 7.93 -3.98
CA LYS A 42 6.26 8.32 -5.38
C LYS A 42 5.45 9.61 -5.52
N THR A 43 4.33 9.73 -4.81
CA THR A 43 3.45 10.91 -4.88
C THR A 43 4.02 12.11 -4.12
N ALA A 44 4.74 11.88 -3.02
CA ALA A 44 5.38 12.95 -2.24
C ALA A 44 6.66 13.49 -2.89
N GLY A 45 7.33 12.68 -3.73
CA GLY A 45 8.66 12.99 -4.27
C GLY A 45 9.73 13.08 -3.18
N LYS A 46 9.51 12.40 -2.05
CA LYS A 46 10.34 12.41 -0.84
C LYS A 46 10.37 11.03 -0.22
N THR A 47 11.47 10.68 0.43
CA THR A 47 11.54 9.46 1.25
C THR A 47 10.68 9.59 2.51
N ILE A 48 10.25 8.47 3.10
CA ILE A 48 9.48 8.46 4.35
C ILE A 48 10.19 9.25 5.47
N PRO A 49 11.50 9.08 5.73
CA PRO A 49 12.20 9.89 6.73
C PRO A 49 12.13 11.39 6.47
N GLU A 50 12.21 11.83 5.20
CA GLU A 50 12.08 13.25 4.84
C GLU A 50 10.66 13.78 5.05
N ILE A 51 9.64 12.94 4.83
CA ILE A 51 8.24 13.28 5.11
C ILE A 51 8.08 13.49 6.62
N PHE A 52 8.52 12.55 7.45
CA PHE A 52 8.45 12.69 8.91
C PHE A 52 9.23 13.91 9.41
N ALA A 53 10.43 14.16 8.88
CA ALA A 53 11.26 15.29 9.28
C ALA A 53 10.63 16.65 8.92
N LYS A 54 9.89 16.75 7.82
CA LYS A 54 9.30 18.02 7.32
C LYS A 54 7.85 18.22 7.72
N GLU A 55 7.09 17.13 7.84
CA GLU A 55 5.63 17.15 7.91
C GLU A 55 5.08 16.43 9.15
N SER A 56 5.97 15.92 10.02
CA SER A 56 5.66 15.11 11.20
C SER A 56 4.92 13.80 10.85
N GLU A 57 4.52 13.05 11.88
CA GLU A 57 3.65 11.88 11.70
C GLU A 57 2.31 12.30 11.08
N GLU A 58 1.76 13.47 11.42
CA GLU A 58 0.47 13.92 10.90
C GLU A 58 0.48 14.12 9.38
N GLY A 59 1.60 14.60 8.82
CA GLY A 59 1.79 14.68 7.37
C GLY A 59 1.84 13.31 6.72
N PHE A 60 2.56 12.36 7.32
CA PHE A 60 2.62 10.98 6.84
C PHE A 60 1.23 10.32 6.87
N ARG A 61 0.49 10.42 7.98
CA ARG A 61 -0.84 9.82 8.15
C ARG A 61 -1.87 10.37 7.16
N ARG A 62 -1.83 11.67 6.85
CA ARG A 62 -2.70 12.24 5.80
C ARG A 62 -2.43 11.63 4.43
N ARG A 63 -1.16 11.41 4.08
CA ARG A 63 -0.78 10.79 2.80
C ARG A 63 -1.19 9.32 2.74
N GLU A 64 -0.99 8.60 3.84
CA GLU A 64 -1.43 7.22 4.00
C GLU A 64 -2.95 7.10 3.79
N GLU A 65 -3.73 7.98 4.40
CA GLU A 65 -5.19 8.01 4.23
C GLU A 65 -5.60 8.22 2.76
N GLU A 66 -4.96 9.16 2.07
CA GLU A 66 -5.24 9.42 0.65
C GLU A 66 -4.88 8.23 -0.25
N VAL A 67 -3.73 7.60 -0.02
CA VAL A 67 -3.33 6.39 -0.78
C VAL A 67 -4.29 5.24 -0.52
N VAL A 68 -4.72 5.03 0.73
CA VAL A 68 -5.70 4.00 1.08
C VAL A 68 -7.04 4.24 0.36
N LYS A 69 -7.52 5.49 0.29
CA LYS A 69 -8.73 5.84 -0.46
C LYS A 69 -8.58 5.53 -1.95
N ILE A 70 -7.45 5.91 -2.55
CA ILE A 70 -7.18 5.69 -3.97
C ILE A 70 -7.15 4.19 -4.28
N PHE A 71 -6.42 3.39 -3.49
CA PHE A 71 -6.31 1.95 -3.72
C PHE A 71 -7.62 1.21 -3.47
N SER A 72 -8.40 1.64 -2.47
CA SER A 72 -9.72 1.06 -2.17
C SER A 72 -10.77 1.32 -3.25
N ALA A 73 -10.62 2.40 -4.02
CA ALA A 73 -11.51 2.72 -5.14
C ALA A 73 -11.09 2.03 -6.46
N GLY A 74 -9.89 1.44 -6.49
CA GLY A 74 -9.35 0.78 -7.67
C GLY A 74 -9.83 -0.67 -7.86
N PRO A 75 -9.31 -1.36 -8.90
CA PRO A 75 -9.52 -2.79 -9.09
C PRO A 75 -8.96 -3.61 -7.92
N ALA A 76 -9.49 -4.82 -7.72
CA ALA A 76 -8.99 -5.76 -6.70
C ALA A 76 -7.47 -5.96 -6.83
N ALA A 77 -6.78 -5.91 -5.69
CA ALA A 77 -5.33 -6.00 -5.59
C ALA A 77 -4.93 -6.66 -4.26
N VAL A 78 -3.69 -7.17 -4.20
CA VAL A 78 -3.01 -7.41 -2.93
C VAL A 78 -2.34 -6.10 -2.53
N ILE A 79 -2.66 -5.58 -1.34
CA ILE A 79 -2.23 -4.25 -0.89
C ILE A 79 -1.46 -4.42 0.42
N SER A 80 -0.27 -3.83 0.51
CA SER A 80 0.58 -3.85 1.71
C SER A 80 0.94 -2.48 2.26
#